data_AF-A0A2N5GVR1-F1
#
_entry.id   AF-A0A2N5GVR1-F1
#
_cell.length_a   1.000
_cell.length_b   1.000
_cell.length_c   1.000
_cell.angle_alpha   90.00
_cell.angle_beta   90.00
_cell.angle_gamma   90.00
#
_symmetry.space_group_name_H-M   'P 1'
#
loop_
_entity.id
_entity.type
_entity.pdbx_description
1 polymer ?
#
loop_
_entity_poly.entity_id
_entity_poly.type
_entity_poly.pdbx_seq_one_letter_code
_entity_poly.pdbx_strand_id
1 'polypeptide(L)'
;MFKALKKKLKDQRGLTLVELLAVIVILGIIAAIAVPSIGNVIAKSREDAIKADALQILDAARLYLIENEMPTGGITDTHLEPDYIDSVSSFGTYTVTLNTDNVMQLDGEGSNSKGGEAIDFQNATKEDINNPANEGEPIIPKPAPEEDEEENTNN
;
A
#
# COMPACT_ATOMS: atom_id res chain seq x y z
N MET A 1 -5.11 -29.40 -58.53
CA MET A 1 -4.88 -29.27 -57.07
C MET A 1 -6.09 -28.76 -56.27
N PHE A 2 -6.96 -27.88 -56.81
CA PHE A 2 -8.11 -27.30 -56.08
C PHE A 2 -9.23 -28.28 -55.64
N LYS A 3 -9.26 -29.51 -56.16
CA LYS A 3 -10.32 -30.50 -55.86
C LYS A 3 -10.21 -31.11 -54.46
N ALA A 4 -9.00 -31.20 -53.90
CA ALA A 4 -8.76 -31.74 -52.56
C ALA A 4 -9.20 -30.76 -51.44
N LEU A 5 -9.03 -29.46 -51.67
CA LEU A 5 -9.44 -28.40 -50.75
C LEU A 5 -10.97 -28.31 -50.63
N LYS A 6 -11.68 -28.49 -51.75
CA LYS A 6 -13.16 -28.51 -51.81
C LYS A 6 -13.78 -29.72 -51.09
N LYS A 7 -13.03 -30.83 -50.94
CA LYS A 7 -13.48 -32.02 -50.19
C LYS A 7 -13.34 -31.84 -48.68
N LYS A 8 -12.27 -31.17 -48.20
CA LYS A 8 -12.10 -30.84 -46.76
C LYS A 8 -13.14 -29.87 -46.22
N LEU A 9 -13.62 -28.93 -47.03
CA LEU A 9 -14.70 -27.99 -46.65
C LEU A 9 -16.08 -28.64 -46.53
N LYS A 10 -16.26 -29.87 -47.03
CA LYS A 10 -17.53 -30.61 -47.02
C LYS A 10 -17.63 -31.60 -45.85
N ASP A 11 -16.57 -31.74 -45.07
CA ASP A 11 -16.49 -32.57 -43.85
C ASP A 11 -16.69 -31.71 -42.59
N GLN A 12 -17.60 -30.73 -42.68
CA GLN A 12 -18.04 -29.93 -41.53
C GLN A 12 -19.02 -30.76 -40.69
N ARG A 13 -18.49 -31.76 -39.99
CA ARG A 13 -19.19 -32.34 -38.85
C ARG A 13 -19.27 -31.23 -37.80
N GLY A 14 -20.40 -30.55 -37.75
CA GLY A 14 -20.61 -29.37 -36.93
C GLY A 14 -20.49 -29.69 -35.45
N LEU A 15 -19.91 -28.76 -34.70
CA LEU A 15 -19.98 -28.72 -33.24
C LEU A 15 -21.44 -28.77 -32.81
N THR A 16 -21.73 -29.60 -31.83
CA THR A 16 -23.07 -29.64 -31.23
C THR A 16 -23.28 -28.41 -30.34
N LEU A 17 -24.52 -27.96 -30.20
CA LEU A 17 -24.86 -26.88 -29.26
C LEU A 17 -24.47 -27.24 -27.83
N VAL A 18 -24.50 -28.53 -27.48
CA VAL A 18 -24.12 -29.04 -26.15
C VAL A 18 -22.62 -28.89 -25.90
N GLU A 19 -21.78 -29.19 -26.89
CA GLU A 19 -20.33 -28.97 -26.77
C GLU A 19 -19.99 -27.49 -26.61
N LEU A 20 -20.65 -26.63 -27.39
CA LEU A 20 -20.42 -25.19 -27.32
C LEU A 20 -20.91 -24.62 -25.98
N LEU A 21 -22.03 -25.14 -25.46
CA LEU A 21 -22.58 -24.79 -24.15
C LEU A 21 -21.65 -25.22 -23.00
N ALA A 22 -21.09 -26.42 -23.04
CA ALA A 22 -20.14 -26.87 -22.01
C ALA A 22 -18.89 -25.97 -21.93
N VAL A 23 -18.38 -25.53 -23.09
CA VAL A 23 -17.20 -24.65 -23.15
C VAL A 23 -17.48 -23.28 -22.54
N ILE A 24 -18.59 -22.62 -22.88
CA ILE A 24 -18.90 -21.30 -22.31
C ILE A 24 -19.16 -21.36 -20.80
N VAL A 25 -19.71 -22.47 -20.31
CA VAL A 25 -19.89 -22.70 -18.86
C VAL A 25 -18.53 -22.79 -18.16
N ILE A 26 -17.59 -23.58 -18.70
CA ILE A 26 -16.23 -23.68 -18.13
C ILE A 26 -15.52 -22.33 -18.18
N LEU A 27 -15.59 -21.61 -19.32
CA LEU A 27 -15.01 -20.27 -19.45
C LEU A 27 -15.63 -19.27 -18.47
N GLY A 28 -16.94 -19.33 -18.22
CA GLY A 28 -17.62 -18.50 -17.23
C GLY A 28 -17.16 -18.76 -15.80
N ILE A 29 -16.97 -20.03 -15.42
CA ILE A 29 -16.45 -20.41 -14.09
C ILE A 29 -15.00 -19.91 -13.92
N ILE A 30 -14.15 -20.12 -14.92
CA ILE A 30 -12.75 -19.64 -14.89
C ILE A 30 -12.71 -18.12 -14.78
N ALA A 31 -13.51 -17.40 -15.58
CA ALA A 31 -13.56 -15.94 -15.55
C ALA A 31 -14.05 -15.41 -14.19
N ALA A 32 -15.01 -16.07 -13.54
CA ALA A 32 -15.50 -15.68 -12.22
C ALA A 32 -14.43 -15.81 -11.11
N ILE A 33 -13.59 -16.84 -11.16
CA ILE A 33 -12.54 -17.09 -10.16
C ILE A 33 -11.24 -16.35 -10.46
N ALA A 34 -10.97 -16.00 -11.73
CA ALA A 34 -9.71 -15.38 -12.14
C ALA A 34 -9.61 -13.88 -11.78
N VAL A 35 -10.72 -13.22 -11.42
CA VAL A 35 -10.77 -11.77 -11.22
C VAL A 35 -10.36 -11.27 -9.82
N PRO A 36 -10.60 -11.95 -8.68
CA PRO A 36 -10.40 -11.32 -7.39
C PRO A 36 -8.95 -11.43 -6.90
N SER A 37 -8.30 -10.27 -6.76
CA SER A 37 -7.72 -9.73 -5.49
C SER A 37 -6.61 -8.67 -5.72
N ILE A 38 -6.51 -8.09 -6.92
CA ILE A 38 -5.50 -7.06 -7.22
C ILE A 38 -5.59 -5.85 -6.27
N GLY A 39 -6.78 -5.53 -5.75
CA GLY A 39 -6.99 -4.40 -4.84
C GLY A 39 -6.14 -4.47 -3.57
N ASN A 40 -6.14 -5.61 -2.87
CA ASN A 40 -5.41 -5.76 -1.61
C ASN A 40 -3.89 -5.73 -1.83
N VAL A 41 -3.42 -6.31 -2.94
CA VAL A 41 -1.99 -6.27 -3.30
C VAL A 41 -1.54 -4.85 -3.59
N ILE A 42 -2.36 -4.06 -4.29
CA ILE A 42 -2.07 -2.65 -4.56
C ILE A 42 -2.07 -1.84 -3.28
N ALA A 43 -3.08 -2.00 -2.41
CA ALA A 43 -3.15 -1.31 -1.12
C ALA A 43 -1.90 -1.59 -0.28
N LYS A 44 -1.55 -2.88 -0.14
CA LYS A 44 -0.36 -3.29 0.60
C LYS A 44 0.95 -2.71 0.02
N SER A 45 1.07 -2.71 -1.30
CA SER A 45 2.25 -2.13 -1.98
C SER A 45 2.38 -0.63 -1.73
N ARG A 46 1.26 0.09 -1.55
CA ARG A 46 1.26 1.53 -1.23
C ARG A 46 1.67 1.78 0.21
N GLU A 47 1.17 0.98 1.15
CA GLU A 47 1.61 1.04 2.55
C GLU A 47 3.11 0.76 2.67
N ASP A 48 3.61 -0.27 1.98
CA ASP A 48 5.01 -0.65 2.01
C ASP A 48 5.91 0.45 1.41
N ALA A 49 5.41 1.20 0.42
CA ALA A 49 6.11 2.38 -0.10
C ALA A 49 6.21 3.51 0.94
N ILE A 50 5.11 3.84 1.63
CA ILE A 50 5.12 4.85 2.71
C ILE A 50 6.09 4.44 3.83
N LYS A 51 6.15 3.15 4.17
CA LYS A 51 7.10 2.63 5.16
C LYS A 51 8.55 2.74 4.69
N ALA A 52 8.82 2.47 3.42
CA ALA A 52 10.16 2.64 2.86
C ALA A 52 10.62 4.11 2.93
N ASP A 53 9.71 5.03 2.61
CA ASP A 53 9.93 6.47 2.71
C ASP A 53 10.21 6.90 4.17
N ALA A 54 9.45 6.40 5.15
CA ALA A 54 9.70 6.63 6.57
C ALA A 54 11.09 6.13 7.02
N LEU A 55 11.52 4.97 6.53
CA LEU A 55 12.85 4.44 6.82
C LEU A 55 13.95 5.30 6.20
N GLN A 56 13.71 5.84 5.01
CA GLN A 56 14.64 6.75 4.34
C GLN A 56 14.82 8.04 5.14
N ILE A 57 13.73 8.59 5.70
CA ILE A 57 13.78 9.76 6.60
C ILE A 57 14.63 9.45 7.84
N LEU A 58 14.43 8.31 8.50
CA LEU A 58 15.24 7.92 9.66
C LEU A 58 16.72 7.73 9.31
N ASP A 59 17.02 7.15 8.15
CA ASP A 59 18.39 6.96 7.70
C ASP A 59 19.06 8.30 7.32
N ALA A 60 18.31 9.26 6.76
CA ALA A 60 18.78 10.63 6.52
C ALA A 60 19.01 11.41 7.83
N ALA A 61 18.12 11.28 8.82
CA ALA A 61 18.31 11.84 10.15
C ALA A 61 19.56 11.30 10.86
N ARG A 62 19.90 10.01 10.65
CA ARG A 62 21.18 9.45 11.11
C ARG A 62 22.37 10.18 10.51
N LEU A 63 22.34 10.43 9.20
CA LEU A 63 23.42 11.13 8.52
C LEU A 63 23.56 12.56 9.03
N TYR A 64 22.43 13.26 9.21
CA TYR A 64 22.41 14.60 9.81
C TYR A 64 23.10 14.64 11.18
N LEU A 65 22.83 13.66 12.06
CA LEU A 65 23.40 13.58 13.40
C LEU A 65 24.88 13.21 13.44
N ILE A 66 25.47 12.73 12.34
CA ILE A 66 26.92 12.52 12.25
C ILE A 66 27.64 13.86 12.12
N GLU A 67 27.02 14.83 11.46
CA GLU A 67 27.62 16.13 11.14
C GLU A 67 27.16 17.25 12.09
N ASN A 68 25.97 17.11 12.67
CA ASN A 68 25.32 18.12 13.48
C ASN A 68 24.84 17.56 14.82
N GLU A 69 24.65 18.44 15.80
CA GLU A 69 24.00 18.08 17.06
C GLU A 69 22.48 17.99 16.87
N MET A 70 21.83 17.23 17.76
CA MET A 70 20.36 17.15 17.79
C MET A 70 19.75 18.54 18.05
N PRO A 71 18.88 19.05 17.16
CA PRO A 71 18.21 20.33 17.37
C PRO A 71 17.22 20.25 18.54
N THR A 72 16.98 21.38 19.19
CA THR A 72 15.91 21.51 20.19
C THR A 72 14.56 21.29 19.52
N GLY A 73 13.87 20.20 19.89
CA GLY A 73 12.58 19.82 19.30
C GLY A 73 12.66 18.75 18.22
N GLY A 74 13.86 18.24 17.90
CA GLY A 74 14.06 17.15 16.94
C GLY A 74 14.45 17.64 15.55
N ILE A 75 14.72 16.67 14.67
CA ILE A 75 15.14 16.88 13.29
C ILE A 75 13.89 16.88 12.41
N THR A 76 13.63 17.98 11.71
CA THR A 76 12.45 18.12 10.84
C THR A 76 12.82 18.03 9.36
N ASP A 77 11.81 18.04 8.50
CA ASP A 77 11.93 18.14 7.04
C ASP A 77 12.91 19.23 6.58
N THR A 78 12.85 20.42 7.18
CA THR A 78 13.72 21.55 6.85
C THR A 78 15.20 21.36 7.19
N HIS A 79 15.53 20.38 8.04
CA HIS A 79 16.91 20.03 8.37
C HIS A 79 17.47 18.98 7.41
N LEU A 80 16.60 18.15 6.82
CA LEU A 80 16.99 17.03 5.97
C LEU A 80 16.92 17.38 4.48
N GLU A 81 15.93 18.15 4.06
CA GLU A 81 15.70 18.48 2.66
C GLU A 81 16.38 19.82 2.29
N PRO A 82 17.15 19.89 1.19
CA PRO A 82 17.52 18.81 0.25
C PRO A 82 18.85 18.11 0.58
N ASP A 83 19.54 18.52 1.65
CA ASP A 83 20.97 18.20 1.83
C ASP A 83 21.25 16.74 2.18
N TYR A 84 20.31 16.07 2.87
CA TYR A 84 20.43 14.68 3.31
C TYR A 84 19.45 13.73 2.63
N ILE A 85 18.34 14.26 2.11
CA ILE A 85 17.32 13.50 1.39
C ILE A 85 16.61 14.40 0.37
N ASP A 86 16.24 13.83 -0.77
CA ASP A 86 15.32 14.48 -1.70
C ASP A 86 13.91 14.54 -1.11
N SER A 87 13.09 15.47 -1.59
CA SER A 87 11.75 15.66 -1.07
C SER A 87 10.89 14.40 -1.17
N VAL A 88 10.39 13.96 -0.02
CA VAL A 88 9.63 12.71 0.11
C VAL A 88 8.15 13.02 -0.04
N SER A 89 7.62 12.90 -1.26
CA SER A 89 6.25 13.31 -1.61
C SER A 89 5.12 12.62 -0.82
N SER A 90 5.41 11.51 -0.15
CA SER A 90 4.45 10.81 0.71
C SER A 90 4.34 11.39 2.11
N PHE A 91 5.19 12.36 2.48
CA PHE A 91 5.13 13.02 3.77
C PHE A 91 4.91 14.52 3.60
N GLY A 92 4.15 15.10 4.52
CA GLY A 92 4.11 16.54 4.73
C GLY A 92 5.23 16.94 5.67
N THR A 93 4.86 17.45 6.84
CA THR A 93 5.81 17.72 7.92
C THR A 93 6.05 16.47 8.76
N TYR A 94 7.30 16.23 9.13
CA TYR A 94 7.70 15.15 10.03
C TYR A 94 8.77 15.63 11.01
N THR A 95 8.91 14.92 12.12
CA THR A 95 9.96 15.15 13.12
C THR A 95 10.61 13.83 13.50
N VAL A 96 11.93 13.83 13.63
CA VAL A 96 12.71 12.71 14.14
C VAL A 96 13.30 13.11 15.49
N THR A 97 12.98 12.34 16.52
CA THR A 97 13.47 12.54 17.89
C THR A 97 14.27 11.33 18.36
N LEU A 98 14.96 11.46 19.51
CA LEU A 98 15.55 10.34 20.22
C LEU A 98 14.70 10.03 21.46
N ASN A 99 14.44 8.75 21.68
CA ASN A 99 13.83 8.30 22.93
C ASN A 99 14.86 8.26 24.09
N THR A 100 14.40 7.85 25.27
CA THR A 100 15.25 7.70 26.48
C THR A 100 16.44 6.76 26.29
N ASP A 101 16.34 5.81 25.36
CA ASP A 101 17.37 4.82 25.03
C ASP A 101 18.25 5.25 23.84
N ASN A 102 18.15 6.51 23.39
CA ASN A 102 18.83 7.05 22.21
C ASN A 102 18.51 6.29 20.90
N VAL A 103 17.30 5.75 20.79
CA VAL A 103 16.77 5.19 19.55
C VAL A 103 15.99 6.30 18.83
N MET A 104 16.23 6.47 17.52
CA MET A 104 15.46 7.44 16.75
C MET A 104 14.04 6.97 16.51
N GLN A 105 13.13 7.93 16.61
CA GLN A 105 11.70 7.78 16.46
C GLN A 105 11.19 8.82 15.47
N LEU A 106 10.28 8.41 14.60
CA LEU A 106 9.62 9.27 13.62
C LEU A 106 8.21 9.61 14.10
N ASP A 107 7.90 10.89 14.04
CA ASP A 107 6.56 11.45 14.19
C ASP A 107 6.14 12.13 12.88
N GLY A 108 5.01 11.71 12.31
CA GLY A 108 4.48 12.30 11.08
C GLY A 108 3.46 11.42 10.37
N GLU A 109 2.68 12.02 9.47
CA GLU A 109 1.67 11.30 8.69
C GLU A 109 2.19 11.03 7.27
N GLY A 110 2.27 9.76 6.91
CA GLY A 110 2.57 9.31 5.56
C GLY A 110 1.28 9.04 4.78
N SER A 111 1.11 9.70 3.64
CA SER A 111 -0.07 9.56 2.78
C SER A 111 0.31 9.38 1.31
N ASN A 112 -0.59 8.76 0.54
CA ASN A 112 -0.41 8.61 -0.90
C ASN A 112 -1.46 9.40 -1.65
N SER A 113 -1.04 10.37 -2.46
CA SER A 113 -1.94 11.21 -3.26
C SER A 113 -2.79 10.44 -4.28
N LYS A 114 -2.46 9.16 -4.56
CA LYS A 114 -3.21 8.28 -5.48
C LYS A 114 -4.21 7.36 -4.76
N GLY A 115 -4.49 7.64 -3.48
CA GLY A 115 -5.41 6.89 -2.62
C GLY A 115 -4.72 5.79 -1.82
N GLY A 116 -5.39 5.29 -0.79
CA GLY A 116 -4.81 4.45 0.25
C GLY A 116 -5.07 5.08 1.62
N GLU A 117 -5.01 4.27 2.66
CA GLU A 117 -5.14 4.76 4.04
C GLU A 117 -3.86 5.50 4.43
N ALA A 118 -4.00 6.62 5.13
CA ALA A 118 -2.87 7.34 5.69
C ALA A 118 -2.29 6.52 6.86
N ILE A 119 -0.96 6.52 6.99
CA ILE A 119 -0.26 5.87 8.09
C ILE A 119 0.27 6.96 9.00
N ASP A 120 -0.23 6.99 10.22
CA ASP A 120 0.25 7.89 11.26
C ASP A 120 1.39 7.21 12.02
N PHE A 121 2.59 7.80 11.94
CA PHE A 121 3.75 7.36 12.69
C PHE A 121 3.82 8.18 13.97
N GLN A 122 3.63 7.52 15.12
CA GLN A 122 3.73 8.13 16.44
C GLN A 122 4.91 7.52 17.18
N ASN A 123 5.97 8.31 17.36
CA ASN A 123 7.24 7.88 17.95
C ASN A 123 7.79 6.56 17.34
N ALA A 124 7.58 6.35 16.03
CA ALA A 124 7.82 5.07 15.37
C ALA A 124 9.32 4.83 15.17
N THR A 125 9.85 3.73 15.71
CA THR A 125 11.24 3.34 15.52
C THR A 125 11.44 2.57 14.21
N LYS A 126 12.69 2.36 13.80
CA LYS A 126 13.02 1.47 12.66
C LYS A 126 12.49 0.05 12.86
N GLU A 127 12.38 -0.43 14.10
CA GLU A 127 11.82 -1.76 14.38
C GLU A 127 10.30 -1.76 14.17
N ASP A 128 9.59 -0.74 14.67
CA ASP A 128 8.13 -0.63 14.54
C ASP A 128 7.69 -0.53 13.08
N ILE A 129 8.45 0.21 12.26
CA ILE A 129 8.16 0.36 10.82
C ILE A 129 8.38 -0.96 10.07
N ASN A 130 9.42 -1.71 10.42
CA ASN A 130 9.75 -2.99 9.77
C ASN A 130 8.90 -4.15 10.30
N ASN A 131 8.43 -4.11 11.54
CA ASN A 131 7.68 -5.18 12.18
C ASN A 131 6.40 -4.67 12.87
N PRO A 132 5.29 -4.51 12.11
CA PRO A 132 4.02 -4.01 12.65
C PRO A 132 3.31 -4.95 13.64
N ALA A 133 3.87 -6.14 13.91
CA ALA A 133 3.22 -7.22 14.67
C ALA A 133 3.63 -7.31 16.15
N ASN A 134 4.40 -6.36 16.68
CA ASN A 134 4.62 -6.27 18.13
C ASN A 134 3.41 -5.56 18.77
N GLU A 135 2.40 -6.37 19.05
CA GLU A 135 1.11 -6.02 19.67
C GLU A 135 1.27 -5.28 21.01
N GLY A 136 0.94 -4.00 21.03
CA GLY A 136 0.78 -3.19 22.25
C GLY A 136 -0.21 -2.04 22.02
N GLU A 137 -0.06 -1.33 20.91
CA GLU A 137 -1.04 -0.39 20.37
C GLU A 137 -0.99 -0.46 18.83
N PRO A 138 -2.12 -0.30 18.11
CA PRO A 138 -2.10 -0.31 16.65
C PRO A 138 -1.24 0.86 16.14
N ILE A 139 -0.11 0.57 15.50
CA ILE A 139 0.67 1.55 14.73
C ILE A 139 -0.02 1.94 13.40
N ILE A 140 -1.21 1.41 13.16
CA ILE A 140 -2.10 1.73 12.03
C ILE A 140 -3.47 1.95 12.68
N PRO A 141 -4.01 3.19 12.70
CA PRO A 141 -5.37 3.39 13.17
C PRO A 141 -6.31 2.53 12.32
N LYS A 142 -7.14 1.70 12.96
CA LYS A 142 -8.26 1.04 12.28
C LYS A 142 -9.14 2.15 11.69
N PRO A 143 -9.57 2.07 10.41
CA PRO A 143 -10.45 3.07 9.83
C PRO A 143 -11.67 3.24 10.73
N ALA A 144 -12.02 4.50 11.02
CA ALA A 144 -13.11 4.84 11.92
C ALA A 144 -14.38 4.04 11.52
N PRO A 145 -15.09 3.41 12.48
CA PRO A 145 -16.36 2.79 12.16
C PRO A 145 -17.27 3.85 11.56
N GLU A 146 -17.88 3.55 10.40
CA GLU A 146 -18.91 4.39 9.79
C GLU A 146 -19.93 4.72 10.89
N GLU A 147 -20.11 6.00 11.19
CA GLU A 147 -21.13 6.45 12.13
C GLU A 147 -22.47 6.01 11.57
N ASP A 148 -23.03 4.93 12.14
CA ASP A 148 -24.41 4.53 11.90
C ASP A 148 -25.27 5.79 12.16
N GLU A 149 -25.89 6.31 11.11
CA GLU A 149 -26.82 7.43 11.21
C GLU A 149 -27.87 7.09 12.28
N GLU A 150 -27.74 7.68 13.48
CA GLU A 150 -28.72 7.51 14.54
C GLU A 150 -30.08 7.98 14.00
N GLU A 151 -30.97 7.02 13.75
CA GLU A 151 -32.37 7.29 13.46
C GLU A 151 -32.96 8.13 14.59
N ASN A 152 -33.06 9.42 14.33
CA ASN A 152 -33.73 10.39 15.18
C ASN A 152 -35.24 10.10 15.19
N THR A 153 -35.69 9.21 16.08
CA THR A 153 -37.10 9.08 16.45
C THR A 153 -37.36 9.92 17.70
N ASN A 154 -37.58 11.22 17.50
CA ASN A 154 -38.15 12.09 18.53
C ASN A 154 -39.64 11.77 18.73
N ASN A 155 -40.02 11.48 19.98
CA ASN A 155 -41.39 11.47 20.50
C ASN A 155 -41.48 12.42 21.70
#